data_AF-A0A4U6Q8W3-F1
#
_entry.id   AF-A0A4U6Q8W3-F1
#
_cell.length_a   1.000
_cell.length_b   1.000
_cell.length_c   1.000
_cell.angle_alpha   90.00
_cell.angle_beta   90.00
_cell.angle_gamma   90.00
#
_symmetry.space_group_name_H-M   'P 1'
#
loop_
_entity.id
_entity.type
_entity.pdbx_description
1 polymer ?
#
loop_
_entity_poly.entity_id
_entity_poly.type
_entity_poly.pdbx_seq_one_letter_code
_entity_poly.pdbx_strand_id
1 'polypeptide(L)'
;MTTSPAVRRGPARRRTGGLGVVLTATLALLLAGCGSAADGAGPSSDGATDPSPVVATAAPSSTPAVVASGPTLVVTVPDLPDAAAVPGGDSPVAPDPSSATSAASEAPPPPASTPATATVAQDSAESPAATTAVPDPAAPTAAINVQLANCDSCTVLATHGDVAGGLSAALVSSPGGRALLLSVRSDGTVAGVINVPYGASFPTPPGGVLACDGQAHCAVQGVQSDGRALLSAFALTDTGAWRNISGDDAFPSVTDRAAIVDLDGQLGLAVQDQGTGDPVWLLYRWLGDRFTVAGCTAGADAPTSVAAVSPDQCLS
;
A
#
# COMPACT_ATOMS: atom_id res chain seq x y z
N MET A 1 -10.04 34.79 -38.93
CA MET A 1 -9.16 33.62 -39.11
C MET A 1 -7.79 34.02 -38.57
N THR A 2 -7.31 33.36 -37.52
CA THR A 2 -6.18 33.87 -36.74
C THR A 2 -5.29 32.71 -36.31
N THR A 3 -4.11 32.60 -36.92
CA THR A 3 -3.19 31.46 -36.73
C THR A 3 -2.14 31.77 -35.66
N SER A 4 -2.26 31.15 -34.49
CA SER A 4 -1.20 31.15 -33.47
C SER A 4 -0.17 30.03 -33.76
N PRO A 5 1.14 30.30 -33.68
CA PRO A 5 2.17 29.30 -33.97
C PRO A 5 2.41 28.32 -32.82
N ALA A 6 2.75 27.07 -33.16
CA ALA A 6 3.05 26.03 -32.17
C ALA A 6 4.49 26.12 -31.64
N VAL A 7 4.65 26.11 -30.31
CA VAL A 7 5.96 26.11 -29.64
C VAL A 7 6.45 24.68 -29.43
N ARG A 8 7.38 24.22 -30.27
CA ARG A 8 8.15 22.98 -30.01
C ARG A 8 9.13 23.21 -28.86
N ARG A 9 9.04 22.41 -27.79
CA ARG A 9 10.12 22.26 -26.79
C ARG A 9 10.95 21.02 -27.12
N GLY A 10 12.25 21.21 -27.35
CA GLY A 10 13.23 20.12 -27.54
C GLY A 10 13.97 19.77 -26.24
N PRO A 11 14.66 18.61 -26.18
CA PRO A 11 15.31 18.14 -24.96
C PRO A 11 16.61 18.90 -24.65
N ALA A 12 16.73 19.42 -23.42
CA ALA A 12 17.91 20.14 -22.97
C ALA A 12 19.01 19.18 -22.46
N ARG A 13 19.96 18.82 -23.34
CA ARG A 13 21.25 18.25 -22.89
C ARG A 13 22.05 19.31 -22.13
N ARG A 14 22.56 18.99 -20.95
CA ARG A 14 23.74 19.66 -20.36
C ARG A 14 24.91 18.69 -20.29
N ARG A 15 26.12 19.21 -20.57
CA ARG A 15 27.39 18.48 -20.53
C ARG A 15 28.25 18.97 -19.37
N THR A 16 28.99 18.01 -18.81
CA THR A 16 30.28 18.09 -18.10
C THR A 16 31.14 19.37 -18.20
N GLY A 17 31.84 19.71 -17.11
CA GLY A 17 33.07 20.52 -17.11
C GLY A 17 33.59 20.96 -15.72
N GLY A 18 34.86 20.66 -15.38
CA GLY A 18 35.59 21.14 -14.18
C GLY A 18 35.40 20.30 -12.91
N LEU A 19 36.34 19.53 -12.32
CA LEU A 19 37.78 19.22 -12.55
C LEU A 19 38.81 20.07 -11.75
N GLY A 20 39.48 19.41 -10.78
CA GLY A 20 40.58 19.90 -9.92
C GLY A 20 40.25 19.80 -8.42
N VAL A 21 41.12 19.47 -7.46
CA VAL A 21 42.57 19.13 -7.40
C VAL A 21 42.77 18.19 -6.19
N VAL A 22 43.15 16.91 -6.31
CA VAL A 22 44.51 16.30 -6.36
C VAL A 22 45.44 16.53 -5.14
N LEU A 23 45.56 15.51 -4.28
CA LEU A 23 46.72 15.07 -3.46
C LEU A 23 46.36 13.63 -2.98
N THR A 24 47.08 12.51 -3.12
CA THR A 24 48.50 12.10 -2.92
C THR A 24 49.01 12.29 -1.48
N ALA A 25 49.55 11.28 -0.75
CA ALA A 25 49.69 9.81 -0.93
C ALA A 25 49.72 9.14 0.48
N THR A 26 50.14 7.90 0.82
CA THR A 26 50.90 6.75 0.21
C THR A 26 50.59 5.49 1.08
N LEU A 27 50.28 4.29 0.56
CA LEU A 27 51.16 3.16 0.16
C LEU A 27 51.56 2.14 1.26
N ALA A 28 51.65 0.85 0.88
CA ALA A 28 52.27 -0.32 1.56
C ALA A 28 51.51 -1.04 2.71
N LEU A 29 51.59 -2.39 2.89
CA LEU A 29 51.80 -3.55 1.98
C LEU A 29 51.48 -4.89 2.72
N LEU A 30 51.72 -6.05 2.08
CA LEU A 30 51.78 -7.45 2.61
C LEU A 30 50.45 -8.22 2.87
N LEU A 31 50.36 -9.57 2.71
CA LEU A 31 50.95 -10.51 1.71
C LEU A 31 50.32 -11.94 1.83
N ALA A 32 50.41 -12.75 0.75
CA ALA A 32 50.17 -14.21 0.63
C ALA A 32 48.71 -14.73 0.80
N GLY A 33 48.29 -15.87 0.21
CA GLY A 33 48.95 -16.83 -0.72
C GLY A 33 47.90 -17.49 -1.67
N CYS A 34 48.25 -17.93 -2.88
CA CYS A 34 48.85 -19.24 -3.26
C CYS A 34 47.82 -20.40 -3.32
N GLY A 35 47.63 -21.14 -4.43
CA GLY A 35 48.26 -21.07 -5.76
C GLY A 35 47.83 -22.20 -6.73
N SER A 36 48.47 -22.27 -7.91
CA SER A 36 48.44 -23.35 -8.95
C SER A 36 47.07 -23.66 -9.63
N ALA A 37 46.82 -23.57 -10.94
CA ALA A 37 47.59 -23.65 -12.21
C ALA A 37 47.66 -25.04 -12.88
N ALA A 38 47.21 -25.12 -14.14
CA ALA A 38 47.52 -26.15 -15.15
C ALA A 38 47.19 -25.62 -16.57
N ASP A 39 48.01 -25.96 -17.57
CA ASP A 39 47.98 -25.40 -18.93
C ASP A 39 47.10 -26.17 -19.94
N GLY A 40 46.85 -25.58 -21.12
CA GLY A 40 46.14 -26.27 -22.21
C GLY A 40 45.89 -25.44 -23.48
N ALA A 41 46.95 -25.05 -24.21
CA ALA A 41 46.82 -24.35 -25.50
C ALA A 41 47.08 -25.29 -26.70
N GLY A 42 46.21 -25.24 -27.73
CA GLY A 42 46.37 -26.01 -28.98
C GLY A 42 45.24 -25.73 -29.99
N PRO A 43 45.53 -25.17 -31.18
CA PRO A 43 44.51 -24.81 -32.18
C PRO A 43 44.43 -25.77 -33.38
N SER A 44 43.30 -25.79 -34.12
CA SER A 44 43.24 -25.79 -35.60
C SER A 44 41.82 -25.79 -36.19
N SER A 45 41.68 -25.11 -37.34
CA SER A 45 40.79 -25.35 -38.51
C SER A 45 39.28 -25.63 -38.36
N ASP A 46 38.49 -24.69 -38.88
CA ASP A 46 37.47 -24.84 -39.95
C ASP A 46 36.51 -26.05 -39.98
N GLY A 47 35.20 -25.75 -40.03
CA GLY A 47 34.16 -26.70 -40.41
C GLY A 47 32.75 -26.13 -40.23
N ALA A 48 32.09 -25.73 -41.32
CA ALA A 48 30.76 -25.12 -41.27
C ALA A 48 29.63 -26.11 -41.66
N THR A 49 28.76 -26.45 -40.69
CA THR A 49 27.41 -26.95 -40.99
C THR A 49 26.40 -26.56 -39.91
N ASP A 50 25.24 -26.07 -40.34
CA ASP A 50 24.03 -25.90 -39.53
C ASP A 50 23.39 -27.27 -39.22
N PRO A 51 22.93 -27.52 -37.98
CA PRO A 51 21.59 -28.10 -37.85
C PRO A 51 20.74 -27.50 -36.71
N SER A 52 19.78 -26.66 -37.10
CA SER A 52 18.39 -26.56 -36.60
C SER A 52 18.07 -27.26 -35.26
N PRO A 53 17.74 -26.51 -34.18
CA PRO A 53 17.30 -27.11 -32.92
C PRO A 53 15.92 -27.76 -33.05
N VAL A 54 15.85 -29.07 -32.80
CA VAL A 54 14.59 -29.83 -32.78
C VAL A 54 13.77 -29.45 -31.53
N VAL A 55 12.49 -29.11 -31.72
CA VAL A 55 11.57 -28.76 -30.63
C VAL A 55 11.19 -30.00 -29.83
N ALA A 56 11.71 -30.11 -28.61
CA ALA A 56 11.33 -31.15 -27.65
C ALA A 56 10.09 -30.74 -26.86
N THR A 57 8.90 -30.91 -27.46
CA THR A 57 7.61 -30.66 -26.77
C THR A 57 7.36 -31.74 -25.71
N ALA A 58 7.84 -31.51 -24.49
CA ALA A 58 7.47 -32.31 -23.33
C ALA A 58 6.01 -32.02 -22.95
N ALA A 59 5.14 -33.03 -23.11
CA ALA A 59 3.76 -32.92 -22.63
C ALA A 59 3.74 -32.90 -21.09
N PRO A 60 2.93 -32.04 -20.45
CA PRO A 60 2.78 -32.06 -19.00
C PRO A 60 2.03 -33.32 -18.58
N SER A 61 2.72 -34.25 -17.91
CA SER A 61 2.07 -35.38 -17.23
C SER A 61 1.14 -34.85 -16.14
N SER A 62 -0.16 -34.85 -16.41
CA SER A 62 -1.19 -34.38 -15.49
C SER A 62 -1.47 -35.43 -14.39
N THR A 63 -0.49 -35.62 -13.49
CA THR A 63 -0.74 -36.22 -12.18
C THR A 63 -1.78 -35.34 -11.46
N PRO A 64 -2.89 -35.89 -10.94
CA PRO A 64 -3.81 -35.10 -10.13
C PRO A 64 -3.07 -34.58 -8.90
N ALA A 65 -3.10 -33.26 -8.70
CA ALA A 65 -2.52 -32.65 -7.51
C ALA A 65 -3.29 -33.12 -6.28
N VAL A 66 -2.67 -33.99 -5.48
CA VAL A 66 -3.17 -34.32 -4.15
C VAL A 66 -3.14 -33.02 -3.35
N VAL A 67 -4.32 -32.50 -3.00
CA VAL A 67 -4.44 -31.35 -2.11
C VAL A 67 -3.97 -31.80 -0.74
N ALA A 68 -2.68 -31.55 -0.45
CA ALA A 68 -2.10 -31.84 0.85
C ALA A 68 -2.76 -30.90 1.87
N SER A 69 -3.50 -31.46 2.83
CA SER A 69 -4.09 -30.75 3.95
C SER A 69 -3.02 -30.25 4.92
N GLY A 70 -2.31 -29.20 4.51
CA GLY A 70 -1.36 -28.48 5.35
C GLY A 70 -2.06 -27.73 6.49
N PRO A 71 -1.29 -27.12 7.41
CA PRO A 71 -1.86 -26.27 8.46
C PRO A 71 -2.69 -25.15 7.83
N THR A 72 -3.86 -24.90 8.43
CA THR A 72 -4.82 -23.89 7.98
C THR A 72 -4.68 -22.66 8.87
N LEU A 73 -4.45 -21.49 8.26
CA LEU A 73 -4.42 -20.23 9.00
C LEU A 73 -5.86 -19.76 9.27
N VAL A 74 -6.08 -19.21 10.46
CA VAL A 74 -7.36 -18.59 10.84
C VAL A 74 -7.18 -17.08 10.85
N VAL A 75 -8.08 -16.37 10.16
CA VAL A 75 -8.03 -14.93 9.94
C VAL A 75 -9.31 -14.33 10.52
N THR A 76 -9.32 -14.07 11.82
CA THR A 76 -10.42 -13.32 12.44
C THR A 76 -10.45 -11.91 11.86
N VAL A 77 -11.43 -11.65 11.00
CA VAL A 77 -11.73 -10.33 10.45
C VAL A 77 -12.88 -9.76 11.28
N PRO A 78 -12.72 -8.61 11.96
CA PRO A 78 -13.81 -7.98 12.69
C PRO A 78 -14.96 -7.55 11.77
N ASP A 79 -16.16 -7.45 12.36
CA ASP A 79 -17.32 -6.72 11.84
C ASP A 79 -17.87 -7.11 10.46
N LEU A 80 -17.50 -8.29 9.95
CA LEU A 80 -18.21 -8.92 8.83
C LEU A 80 -19.70 -9.11 9.19
N PRO A 81 -20.64 -8.79 8.28
CA PRO A 81 -22.02 -9.20 8.44
C PRO A 81 -22.07 -10.73 8.42
N ASP A 82 -22.80 -11.29 9.38
CA ASP A 82 -23.05 -12.74 9.46
C ASP A 82 -23.57 -13.22 8.10
N ALA A 83 -22.97 -14.29 7.56
CA ALA A 83 -23.29 -14.82 6.24
C ALA A 83 -24.64 -15.55 6.27
N ALA A 84 -25.72 -14.78 6.43
CA ALA A 84 -27.07 -15.24 6.64
C ALA A 84 -27.44 -16.23 5.54
N ALA A 85 -27.66 -17.49 5.94
CA ALA A 85 -27.84 -18.61 5.02
C ALA A 85 -29.02 -18.33 4.07
N VAL A 86 -28.70 -17.95 2.83
CA VAL A 86 -29.67 -17.44 1.85
C VAL A 86 -30.73 -18.52 1.59
N PRO A 87 -32.00 -18.31 1.98
CA PRO A 87 -33.06 -19.20 1.58
C PRO A 87 -33.24 -19.07 0.07
N GLY A 88 -33.14 -20.17 -0.67
CA GLY A 88 -33.24 -20.14 -2.13
C GLY A 88 -34.57 -19.53 -2.59
N GLY A 89 -34.50 -18.40 -3.32
CA GLY A 89 -35.67 -17.62 -3.72
C GLY A 89 -35.42 -16.77 -4.97
N ASP A 90 -35.76 -17.37 -6.12
CA ASP A 90 -36.02 -16.79 -7.45
C ASP A 90 -35.00 -15.85 -8.15
N SER A 91 -34.92 -16.03 -9.46
CA SER A 91 -34.07 -15.23 -10.37
C SER A 91 -34.57 -13.79 -10.53
N PRO A 92 -33.69 -12.78 -10.55
CA PRO A 92 -34.08 -11.42 -10.90
C PRO A 92 -34.50 -11.32 -12.37
N VAL A 93 -35.74 -10.87 -12.60
CA VAL A 93 -36.21 -10.50 -13.94
C VAL A 93 -35.52 -9.20 -14.38
N ALA A 94 -35.01 -9.16 -15.61
CA ALA A 94 -34.31 -7.99 -16.14
C ALA A 94 -35.29 -6.80 -16.37
N PRO A 95 -34.94 -5.57 -15.95
CA PRO A 95 -35.74 -4.39 -16.25
C PRO A 95 -35.55 -3.91 -17.70
N ASP A 96 -36.66 -3.49 -18.32
CA ASP A 96 -36.76 -3.04 -19.71
C ASP A 96 -36.37 -1.54 -19.85
N PRO A 97 -35.43 -1.15 -20.74
CA PRO A 97 -35.01 0.24 -20.88
C PRO A 97 -36.03 1.11 -21.65
N SER A 98 -36.66 2.06 -20.97
CA SER A 98 -37.57 3.04 -21.61
C SER A 98 -37.28 4.51 -21.27
N SER A 99 -36.74 5.20 -22.29
CA SER A 99 -37.00 6.59 -22.69
C SER A 99 -36.82 7.76 -21.71
N ALA A 100 -36.07 8.76 -22.17
CA ALA A 100 -35.85 10.03 -21.47
C ALA A 100 -36.98 11.06 -21.65
N THR A 101 -37.00 12.09 -20.81
CA THR A 101 -37.61 13.41 -21.08
C THR A 101 -36.85 14.48 -20.29
N SER A 102 -36.63 15.64 -20.90
CA SER A 102 -35.89 16.76 -20.30
C SER A 102 -36.82 17.87 -19.79
N ALA A 103 -36.44 18.51 -18.68
CA ALA A 103 -36.91 19.84 -18.31
C ALA A 103 -35.81 20.59 -17.53
N ALA A 104 -35.83 21.92 -17.60
CA ALA A 104 -34.92 22.83 -16.87
C ALA A 104 -35.75 23.79 -15.98
N SER A 105 -35.11 24.87 -15.49
CA SER A 105 -35.61 25.85 -14.49
C SER A 105 -35.55 25.36 -13.02
N GLU A 106 -35.25 26.20 -12.02
CA GLU A 106 -34.71 27.58 -11.98
C GLU A 106 -34.20 27.90 -10.55
N ALA A 107 -33.33 28.90 -10.39
CA ALA A 107 -32.86 29.39 -9.08
C ALA A 107 -33.12 30.89 -8.96
N PRO A 108 -33.55 31.40 -7.78
CA PRO A 108 -32.64 32.23 -6.98
C PRO A 108 -32.85 32.05 -5.43
N PRO A 109 -32.65 33.05 -4.54
CA PRO A 109 -31.45 33.14 -3.70
C PRO A 109 -31.70 33.06 -2.17
N PRO A 110 -30.65 32.97 -1.32
CA PRO A 110 -30.81 32.82 0.13
C PRO A 110 -30.99 34.14 0.90
N PRO A 111 -31.71 34.14 2.04
CA PRO A 111 -31.65 35.19 3.06
C PRO A 111 -30.48 34.96 4.03
N ALA A 112 -29.95 36.05 4.60
CA ALA A 112 -28.88 36.02 5.61
C ALA A 112 -29.43 36.15 7.05
N SER A 113 -28.63 35.70 8.02
CA SER A 113 -28.82 35.99 9.46
C SER A 113 -27.52 36.47 10.10
N THR A 114 -27.60 37.57 10.85
CA THR A 114 -26.49 38.22 11.55
C THR A 114 -26.17 37.58 12.92
N PRO A 115 -24.99 37.83 13.53
CA PRO A 115 -24.55 37.11 14.72
C PRO A 115 -25.19 37.64 16.01
N ALA A 116 -25.25 36.77 17.03
CA ALA A 116 -25.59 37.13 18.39
C ALA A 116 -24.39 36.88 19.32
N THR A 117 -23.89 37.95 19.96
CA THR A 117 -22.91 37.85 21.05
C THR A 117 -23.64 37.81 22.38
N ALA A 118 -23.34 36.82 23.22
CA ALA A 118 -23.72 36.79 24.63
C ALA A 118 -22.54 36.25 25.45
N THR A 119 -22.40 36.73 26.68
CA THR A 119 -21.23 36.50 27.54
C THR A 119 -21.69 36.15 28.95
N VAL A 120 -20.80 35.51 29.73
CA VAL A 120 -20.92 35.24 31.19
C VAL A 120 -21.91 34.14 31.57
N ALA A 121 -21.38 33.01 32.02
CA ALA A 121 -21.52 32.58 33.42
C ALA A 121 -20.49 31.49 33.77
N GLN A 122 -19.98 31.53 35.00
CA GLN A 122 -19.17 30.49 35.62
C GLN A 122 -19.97 29.98 36.81
N ASP A 123 -20.25 28.68 36.86
CA ASP A 123 -20.75 28.01 38.06
C ASP A 123 -20.25 26.55 38.12
N SER A 124 -20.08 26.03 39.32
CA SER A 124 -19.47 24.72 39.59
C SER A 124 -20.47 23.78 40.25
N ALA A 125 -21.05 22.87 39.48
CA ALA A 125 -21.91 21.81 39.98
C ALA A 125 -21.12 20.47 40.07
N GLU A 126 -20.89 20.00 41.28
CA GLU A 126 -20.28 18.70 41.56
C GLU A 126 -21.24 17.57 41.19
N SER A 127 -20.86 16.72 40.22
CA SER A 127 -21.70 15.63 39.71
C SER A 127 -21.32 14.30 40.38
N PRO A 128 -22.28 13.51 40.91
CA PRO A 128 -21.98 12.27 41.61
C PRO A 128 -21.37 11.22 40.67
N ALA A 129 -20.41 10.45 41.19
CA ALA A 129 -19.66 9.46 40.44
C ALA A 129 -20.57 8.38 39.82
N ALA A 130 -20.67 8.36 38.50
CA ALA A 130 -21.29 7.27 37.77
C ALA A 130 -20.40 6.03 37.84
N THR A 131 -20.93 4.92 38.36
CA THR A 131 -20.23 3.63 38.36
C THR A 131 -20.04 3.16 36.93
N THR A 132 -18.81 3.20 36.43
CA THR A 132 -18.45 2.64 35.11
C THR A 132 -18.76 1.16 35.11
N ALA A 133 -19.81 0.75 34.38
CA ALA A 133 -20.04 -0.65 34.09
C ALA A 133 -18.85 -1.17 33.26
N VAL A 134 -18.25 -2.27 33.68
CA VAL A 134 -17.27 -2.99 32.86
C VAL A 134 -18.03 -3.48 31.62
N PRO A 135 -17.61 -3.12 30.39
CA PRO A 135 -18.26 -3.65 29.19
C PRO A 135 -18.10 -5.17 29.16
N ASP A 136 -19.23 -5.86 28.97
CA ASP A 136 -19.26 -7.30 28.74
C ASP A 136 -18.42 -7.61 27.47
N PRO A 137 -17.63 -8.71 27.42
CA PRO A 137 -16.83 -9.02 26.24
C PRO A 137 -17.73 -9.10 25.00
N ALA A 138 -17.41 -8.29 23.98
CA ALA A 138 -18.19 -8.26 22.75
C ALA A 138 -18.34 -9.67 22.16
N ALA A 139 -19.54 -9.97 21.65
CA ALA A 139 -19.83 -11.24 21.00
C ALA A 139 -18.80 -11.52 19.89
N PRO A 140 -18.39 -12.79 19.68
CA PRO A 140 -17.33 -13.12 18.74
C PRO A 140 -17.71 -12.67 17.32
N THR A 141 -16.95 -11.70 16.79
CA THR A 141 -17.05 -11.26 15.39
C THR A 141 -16.72 -12.40 14.44
N ALA A 142 -17.39 -12.43 13.28
CA ALA A 142 -17.37 -13.57 12.36
C ALA A 142 -15.98 -13.82 11.75
N ALA A 143 -15.25 -14.82 12.27
CA ALA A 143 -13.90 -15.13 11.83
C ALA A 143 -13.86 -15.89 10.50
N ILE A 144 -13.04 -15.43 9.54
CA ILE A 144 -12.81 -16.14 8.28
C ILE A 144 -11.64 -17.13 8.44
N ASN A 145 -11.83 -18.37 8.04
CA ASN A 145 -10.76 -19.36 7.97
C ASN A 145 -10.09 -19.27 6.59
N VAL A 146 -8.78 -19.03 6.51
CA VAL A 146 -8.07 -18.77 5.24
C VAL A 146 -6.95 -19.77 5.04
N GLN A 147 -7.20 -20.76 4.19
CA GLN A 147 -6.31 -21.90 4.00
C GLN A 147 -5.08 -21.58 3.13
N LEU A 148 -4.07 -20.97 3.73
CA LEU A 148 -2.73 -20.82 3.15
C LEU A 148 -1.95 -22.15 3.22
N ALA A 149 -2.13 -23.00 2.21
CA ALA A 149 -1.35 -24.23 2.08
C ALA A 149 0.17 -23.94 1.98
N ASN A 150 0.97 -24.70 2.74
CA ASN A 150 2.44 -24.62 2.80
C ASN A 150 3.02 -23.33 3.40
N CYS A 151 2.31 -22.65 4.32
CA CYS A 151 2.89 -21.57 5.12
C CYS A 151 2.72 -21.80 6.63
N ASP A 152 3.36 -22.86 7.12
CA ASP A 152 3.30 -23.39 8.50
C ASP A 152 3.75 -22.41 9.60
N SER A 153 4.27 -21.25 9.22
CA SER A 153 4.68 -20.14 10.11
C SER A 153 4.29 -18.76 9.55
N CYS A 154 3.27 -18.70 8.69
CA CYS A 154 2.61 -17.44 8.35
C CYS A 154 1.82 -16.91 9.55
N THR A 155 1.89 -15.59 9.78
CA THR A 155 1.14 -14.93 10.86
C THR A 155 0.31 -13.78 10.29
N VAL A 156 -0.98 -13.72 10.67
CA VAL A 156 -1.83 -12.56 10.34
C VAL A 156 -1.32 -11.34 11.10
N LEU A 157 -0.92 -10.30 10.37
CA LEU A 157 -0.54 -9.01 10.96
C LEU A 157 -1.74 -8.08 11.06
N ALA A 158 -2.62 -8.07 10.06
CA ALA A 158 -3.73 -7.14 9.99
C ALA A 158 -4.90 -7.66 9.13
N THR A 159 -6.11 -7.17 9.37
CA THR A 159 -7.31 -7.48 8.57
C THR A 159 -8.19 -6.25 8.34
N HIS A 160 -9.03 -6.27 7.30
CA HIS A 160 -10.11 -5.30 7.09
C HIS A 160 -11.29 -5.99 6.40
N GLY A 161 -12.49 -5.90 6.97
CA GLY A 161 -13.72 -6.42 6.37
C GLY A 161 -14.15 -5.61 5.15
N ASP A 162 -14.91 -6.22 4.23
CA ASP A 162 -15.67 -5.55 3.15
C ASP A 162 -14.99 -4.36 2.43
N VAL A 163 -13.71 -4.53 2.07
CA VAL A 163 -12.89 -3.52 1.36
C VAL A 163 -13.51 -3.13 0.01
N ALA A 164 -14.03 -4.13 -0.73
CA ALA A 164 -14.93 -3.91 -1.86
C ALA A 164 -15.68 -5.20 -2.23
N GLY A 165 -16.96 -5.09 -2.61
CA GLY A 165 -17.70 -6.18 -3.27
C GLY A 165 -17.80 -7.50 -2.48
N GLY A 166 -17.78 -7.46 -1.15
CA GLY A 166 -17.76 -8.66 -0.30
C GLY A 166 -16.38 -9.34 -0.18
N LEU A 167 -15.30 -8.63 -0.55
CA LEU A 167 -13.92 -9.04 -0.33
C LEU A 167 -13.35 -8.33 0.89
N SER A 168 -12.85 -9.11 1.84
CA SER A 168 -12.00 -8.65 2.94
C SER A 168 -10.53 -8.64 2.52
N ALA A 169 -9.70 -7.85 3.20
CA ALA A 169 -8.25 -7.86 3.06
C ALA A 169 -7.56 -8.46 4.29
N ALA A 170 -6.42 -9.14 4.09
CA ALA A 170 -5.57 -9.62 5.15
C ALA A 170 -4.09 -9.44 4.81
N LEU A 171 -3.33 -8.80 5.71
CA LEU A 171 -1.88 -8.70 5.65
C LEU A 171 -1.28 -9.86 6.46
N VAL A 172 -0.44 -10.67 5.83
CA VAL A 172 0.16 -11.87 6.42
C VAL A 172 1.67 -11.81 6.28
N SER A 173 2.41 -11.94 7.39
CA SER A 173 3.87 -12.10 7.35
C SER A 173 4.26 -13.55 7.08
N SER A 174 5.39 -13.76 6.40
CA SER A 174 6.00 -15.07 6.22
C SER A 174 7.22 -15.25 7.14
N PRO A 175 7.66 -16.49 7.41
CA PRO A 175 9.05 -16.72 7.84
C PRO A 175 10.02 -16.02 6.87
N GLY A 176 11.05 -15.36 7.41
CA GLY A 176 12.00 -14.56 6.63
C GLY A 176 11.59 -13.10 6.37
N GLY A 177 10.59 -12.56 7.09
CA GLY A 177 10.34 -11.11 7.19
C GLY A 177 9.59 -10.47 6.02
N ARG A 178 9.13 -11.26 5.04
CA ARG A 178 8.30 -10.79 3.93
C ARG A 178 6.85 -10.67 4.35
N ALA A 179 6.04 -9.92 3.60
CA ALA A 179 4.60 -9.91 3.75
C ALA A 179 3.86 -10.17 2.43
N LEU A 180 2.68 -10.74 2.57
CA LEU A 180 1.68 -10.97 1.53
C LEU A 180 0.44 -10.16 1.87
N LEU A 181 -0.13 -9.48 0.87
CA LEU A 181 -1.48 -8.91 0.97
C LEU A 181 -2.45 -9.83 0.22
N LEU A 182 -3.45 -10.32 0.96
CA LEU A 182 -4.46 -11.25 0.49
C LEU A 182 -5.81 -10.52 0.36
N SER A 183 -6.58 -10.87 -0.65
CA SER A 183 -8.02 -10.58 -0.72
C SER A 183 -8.79 -11.88 -0.52
N VAL A 184 -9.88 -11.84 0.24
CA VAL A 184 -10.53 -13.03 0.78
C VAL A 184 -12.04 -12.86 0.68
N ARG A 185 -12.75 -13.86 0.14
CA ARG A 185 -14.22 -13.90 0.09
C ARG A 185 -14.80 -14.32 1.43
N SER A 186 -16.08 -14.03 1.66
CA SER A 186 -16.84 -14.48 2.84
C SER A 186 -16.88 -16.01 3.03
N ASP A 187 -16.60 -16.81 2.00
CA ASP A 187 -16.45 -18.27 2.08
C ASP A 187 -15.05 -18.75 2.53
N GLY A 188 -14.12 -17.84 2.80
CA GLY A 188 -12.72 -18.13 3.17
C GLY A 188 -11.78 -18.40 1.99
N THR A 189 -12.28 -18.41 0.76
CA THR A 189 -11.42 -18.56 -0.42
C THR A 189 -10.64 -17.27 -0.71
N VAL A 190 -9.34 -17.42 -0.98
CA VAL A 190 -8.50 -16.32 -1.46
C VAL A 190 -8.96 -15.93 -2.87
N ALA A 191 -9.19 -14.64 -3.09
CA ALA A 191 -9.52 -14.08 -4.39
C ALA A 191 -8.27 -13.62 -5.16
N GLY A 192 -7.25 -13.14 -4.45
CA GLY A 192 -6.01 -12.65 -5.01
C GLY A 192 -4.91 -12.47 -3.95
N VAL A 193 -3.67 -12.41 -4.43
CA VAL A 193 -2.45 -12.31 -3.63
C VAL A 193 -1.49 -11.33 -4.30
N ILE A 194 -0.80 -10.51 -3.52
CA ILE A 194 0.41 -9.81 -3.96
C ILE A 194 1.49 -9.87 -2.87
N ASN A 195 2.76 -9.96 -3.29
CA ASN A 195 3.89 -9.76 -2.38
C ASN A 195 4.00 -8.26 -2.04
N VAL A 196 4.28 -7.91 -0.79
CA VAL A 196 4.70 -6.55 -0.40
C VAL A 196 6.24 -6.50 -0.45
N PRO A 197 6.86 -5.89 -1.49
CA PRO A 197 8.27 -6.15 -1.79
C PRO A 197 9.26 -5.25 -1.05
N TYR A 198 8.78 -4.19 -0.38
CA TYR A 198 9.61 -3.05 0.03
C TYR A 198 10.22 -3.18 1.45
N GLY A 199 9.63 -3.99 2.32
CA GLY A 199 10.05 -4.15 3.72
C GLY A 199 10.95 -5.36 3.98
N ALA A 200 11.88 -5.19 4.92
CA ALA A 200 12.65 -6.28 5.53
C ALA A 200 11.93 -6.88 6.76
N SER A 201 11.03 -6.11 7.36
CA SER A 201 10.03 -6.58 8.33
C SER A 201 8.76 -5.73 8.25
N PHE A 202 7.67 -6.24 8.84
CA PHE A 202 6.34 -5.63 8.82
C PHE A 202 5.74 -5.72 10.23
N PRO A 203 5.51 -4.59 10.93
CA PRO A 203 4.89 -4.60 12.25
C PRO A 203 3.38 -4.87 12.14
N THR A 204 2.79 -5.47 13.19
CA THR A 204 1.35 -5.51 13.41
C THR A 204 0.82 -4.07 13.59
N PRO A 205 -0.12 -3.59 12.75
CA PRO A 205 -0.75 -2.29 12.94
C PRO A 205 -1.57 -2.21 14.25
N PRO A 206 -1.85 -1.00 14.77
CA PRO A 206 -2.70 -0.82 15.93
C PRO A 206 -4.04 -1.56 15.80
N GLY A 207 -4.43 -2.31 16.83
CA GLY A 207 -5.65 -3.11 16.84
C GLY A 207 -5.69 -4.31 15.88
N GLY A 208 -4.64 -4.56 15.09
CA GLY A 208 -4.68 -5.59 14.03
C GLY A 208 -5.56 -5.21 12.84
N VAL A 209 -5.87 -3.92 12.66
CA VAL A 209 -6.68 -3.42 11.53
C VAL A 209 -5.75 -2.97 10.40
N LEU A 210 -6.00 -3.45 9.18
CA LEU A 210 -5.31 -2.97 7.98
C LEU A 210 -5.96 -1.67 7.54
N ALA A 211 -5.21 -0.57 7.46
CA ALA A 211 -5.78 0.72 7.05
C ALA A 211 -6.15 0.69 5.55
N CYS A 212 -7.45 0.78 5.27
CA CYS A 212 -8.02 0.85 3.93
C CYS A 212 -9.01 2.01 3.81
N ASP A 213 -9.29 2.48 2.59
CA ASP A 213 -10.30 3.50 2.29
C ASP A 213 -11.52 2.94 1.54
N GLY A 214 -12.58 3.76 1.46
CA GLY A 214 -13.80 3.44 0.71
C GLY A 214 -13.64 3.42 -0.82
N GLN A 215 -12.41 3.52 -1.34
CA GLN A 215 -12.07 3.33 -2.75
C GLN A 215 -11.29 2.02 -2.99
N ALA A 216 -11.26 1.14 -1.99
CA ALA A 216 -10.56 -0.15 -2.02
C ALA A 216 -9.02 -0.05 -2.11
N HIS A 217 -8.46 1.09 -1.68
CA HIS A 217 -7.02 1.20 -1.43
C HIS A 217 -6.71 0.74 -0.02
N CYS A 218 -5.62 0.01 0.18
CA CYS A 218 -5.08 -0.36 1.49
C CYS A 218 -3.61 0.00 1.59
N ALA A 219 -3.17 0.47 2.76
CA ALA A 219 -1.78 0.81 3.06
C ALA A 219 -1.11 -0.24 3.96
N VAL A 220 0.17 -0.50 3.69
CA VAL A 220 1.03 -1.39 4.46
C VAL A 220 2.28 -0.63 4.87
N GLN A 221 2.48 -0.51 6.19
CA GLN A 221 3.73 -0.01 6.78
C GLN A 221 4.74 -1.16 6.89
N GLY A 222 5.99 -0.87 6.50
CA GLY A 222 7.12 -1.78 6.63
C GLY A 222 8.33 -1.07 7.24
N VAL A 223 9.38 -1.83 7.52
CA VAL A 223 10.67 -1.33 8.02
C VAL A 223 11.78 -1.86 7.11
N GLN A 224 12.70 -0.97 6.74
CA GLN A 224 13.89 -1.27 5.94
C GLN A 224 14.98 -1.94 6.79
N SER A 225 15.97 -2.56 6.16
CA SER A 225 17.04 -3.31 6.85
C SER A 225 17.98 -2.44 7.70
N ASP A 226 17.91 -1.13 7.56
CA ASP A 226 18.61 -0.13 8.39
C ASP A 226 17.73 0.47 9.51
N GLY A 227 16.49 -0.02 9.66
CA GLY A 227 15.54 0.42 10.68
C GLY A 227 14.62 1.57 10.25
N ARG A 228 14.78 2.15 9.06
CA ARG A 228 13.91 3.23 8.59
C ARG A 228 12.53 2.72 8.20
N ALA A 229 11.49 3.49 8.46
CA ALA A 229 10.12 3.16 8.08
C ALA A 229 9.88 3.37 6.58
N LEU A 230 8.88 2.68 6.05
CA LEU A 230 8.32 2.93 4.74
C LEU A 230 6.80 2.67 4.74
N LEU A 231 6.09 3.33 3.83
CA LEU A 231 4.71 3.01 3.50
C LEU A 231 4.64 2.50 2.06
N SER A 232 3.68 1.64 1.81
CA SER A 232 3.30 1.15 0.48
C SER A 232 1.78 1.05 0.41
N ALA A 233 1.20 1.21 -0.78
CA ALA A 233 -0.25 1.22 -0.99
C ALA A 233 -0.65 0.33 -2.17
N PHE A 234 -1.81 -0.31 -2.03
CA PHE A 234 -2.33 -1.31 -2.95
C PHE A 234 -3.81 -1.06 -3.22
N ALA A 235 -4.23 -1.10 -4.48
CA ALA A 235 -5.64 -1.08 -4.88
C ALA A 235 -6.14 -2.50 -5.10
N LEU A 236 -7.32 -2.83 -4.57
CA LEU A 236 -8.07 -4.02 -4.96
C LEU A 236 -8.80 -3.76 -6.29
N THR A 237 -8.77 -4.71 -7.23
CA THR A 237 -9.54 -4.63 -8.48
C THR A 237 -10.87 -5.35 -8.35
N ASP A 238 -11.82 -5.06 -9.25
CA ASP A 238 -13.14 -5.71 -9.32
C ASP A 238 -13.06 -7.25 -9.47
N THR A 239 -11.94 -7.75 -9.99
CA THR A 239 -11.63 -9.19 -10.10
C THR A 239 -11.07 -9.80 -8.81
N GLY A 240 -10.90 -9.00 -7.76
CA GLY A 240 -10.28 -9.38 -6.49
C GLY A 240 -8.75 -9.45 -6.52
N ALA A 241 -8.07 -9.00 -7.58
CA ALA A 241 -6.61 -8.96 -7.63
C ALA A 241 -6.06 -7.68 -7.00
N TRP A 242 -4.86 -7.73 -6.43
CA TRP A 242 -4.18 -6.54 -5.90
C TRP A 242 -3.26 -5.91 -6.95
N ARG A 243 -3.26 -4.57 -7.00
CA ARG A 243 -2.35 -3.75 -7.80
C ARG A 243 -1.56 -2.83 -6.88
N ASN A 244 -0.23 -2.87 -6.92
CA ASN A 244 0.62 -1.86 -6.29
C ASN A 244 0.32 -0.47 -6.89
N ILE A 245 0.03 0.52 -6.05
CA ILE A 245 -0.21 1.92 -6.43
C ILE A 245 0.78 2.90 -5.77
N SER A 246 1.84 2.36 -5.15
CA SER A 246 2.89 3.14 -4.48
C SER A 246 3.86 3.85 -5.44
N GLY A 247 3.76 3.61 -6.74
CA GLY A 247 4.83 3.91 -7.69
C GLY A 247 5.93 2.83 -7.65
N ASP A 248 7.11 3.16 -8.19
CA ASP A 248 8.22 2.20 -8.33
C ASP A 248 8.85 1.82 -6.98
N ASP A 249 9.24 2.81 -6.18
CA ASP A 249 10.05 2.65 -4.94
C ASP A 249 9.24 2.75 -3.63
N ALA A 250 7.92 2.92 -3.73
CA ALA A 250 7.01 3.24 -2.61
C ALA A 250 7.38 4.54 -1.87
N PHE A 251 7.01 4.66 -0.58
CA PHE A 251 7.19 5.87 0.22
C PHE A 251 8.17 5.59 1.39
N PRO A 252 9.50 5.65 1.15
CA PRO A 252 10.48 5.50 2.23
C PRO A 252 10.53 6.75 3.11
N SER A 253 10.80 6.56 4.40
CA SER A 253 11.24 7.64 5.30
C SER A 253 12.77 7.67 5.41
N VAL A 254 13.32 8.82 5.80
CA VAL A 254 14.71 8.94 6.28
C VAL A 254 14.87 8.55 7.77
N THR A 255 13.77 8.28 8.47
CA THR A 255 13.72 7.96 9.91
C THR A 255 13.00 6.63 10.17
N ASP A 256 12.88 6.22 11.43
CA ASP A 256 12.02 5.14 11.91
C ASP A 256 10.50 5.50 11.90
N ARG A 257 10.13 6.72 11.47
CA ARG A 257 8.75 7.24 11.53
C ARG A 257 8.05 7.28 10.19
N ALA A 258 6.90 6.61 10.14
CA ALA A 258 5.87 6.81 9.15
C ALA A 258 4.49 6.61 9.81
N ALA A 259 3.44 7.18 9.22
CA ALA A 259 2.05 7.04 9.68
C ALA A 259 1.10 6.93 8.49
N ILE A 260 0.10 6.07 8.62
CA ILE A 260 -1.06 6.03 7.71
C ILE A 260 -2.13 6.93 8.31
N VAL A 261 -2.76 7.77 7.49
CA VAL A 261 -3.62 8.88 7.93
C VAL A 261 -4.96 8.78 7.22
N ASP A 262 -6.06 8.91 7.96
CA ASP A 262 -7.38 9.13 7.37
C ASP A 262 -7.54 10.61 6.98
N LEU A 263 -7.79 10.87 5.70
CA LEU A 263 -8.01 12.20 5.14
C LEU A 263 -9.47 12.33 4.69
N ASP A 264 -10.37 12.48 5.66
CA ASP A 264 -11.81 12.62 5.47
C ASP A 264 -12.44 11.45 4.68
N GLY A 265 -12.04 10.20 4.99
CA GLY A 265 -12.46 8.97 4.31
C GLY A 265 -11.58 8.57 3.12
N GLN A 266 -10.45 9.25 2.91
CA GLN A 266 -9.45 8.92 1.89
C GLN A 266 -8.13 8.44 2.49
N LEU A 267 -7.44 7.50 1.84
CA LEU A 267 -6.14 7.02 2.29
C LEU A 267 -5.05 8.10 2.13
N GLY A 268 -4.50 8.55 3.26
CA GLY A 268 -3.32 9.40 3.35
C GLY A 268 -2.10 8.66 3.87
N LEU A 269 -0.91 9.08 3.44
CA LEU A 269 0.37 8.48 3.82
C LEU A 269 1.35 9.58 4.26
N ALA A 270 1.88 9.49 5.47
CA ALA A 270 2.85 10.45 6.01
C ALA A 270 4.18 9.77 6.31
N VAL A 271 5.28 10.34 5.80
CA VAL A 271 6.66 9.90 6.09
C VAL A 271 7.52 11.09 6.49
N GLN A 272 8.57 10.87 7.28
CA GLN A 272 9.56 11.93 7.51
C GLN A 272 10.65 11.91 6.42
N ASP A 273 11.01 13.09 5.94
CA ASP A 273 12.16 13.39 5.08
C ASP A 273 13.12 14.37 5.80
N GLN A 274 14.33 14.57 5.28
CA GLN A 274 15.33 15.50 5.84
C GLN A 274 15.83 16.47 4.78
N GLY A 275 15.45 17.74 4.94
CA GLY A 275 16.19 18.87 4.39
C GLY A 275 17.44 19.18 5.23
N THR A 276 17.98 20.39 5.09
CA THR A 276 19.08 20.89 5.93
C THR A 276 18.60 21.33 7.32
N GLY A 277 18.15 20.38 8.15
CA GLY A 277 17.68 20.66 9.51
C GLY A 277 16.98 19.47 10.18
N ASP A 278 15.99 19.78 11.00
CA ASP A 278 15.11 18.80 11.65
C ASP A 278 14.26 18.02 10.61
N PRO A 279 13.81 16.80 10.93
CA PRO A 279 12.97 16.01 10.02
C PRO A 279 11.60 16.69 9.79
N VAL A 280 11.16 16.66 8.53
CA VAL A 280 9.90 17.26 8.06
C VAL A 280 8.97 16.15 7.61
N TRP A 281 7.70 16.21 8.00
CA TRP A 281 6.68 15.29 7.51
C TRP A 281 6.21 15.68 6.11
N LEU A 282 6.29 14.74 5.17
CA LEU A 282 5.68 14.82 3.85
C LEU A 282 4.36 14.06 3.90
N LEU A 283 3.23 14.76 3.69
CA LEU A 283 1.92 14.13 3.57
C LEU A 283 1.62 13.86 2.08
N TYR A 284 1.32 12.61 1.75
CA TYR A 284 0.82 12.19 0.45
C TYR A 284 -0.67 11.90 0.53
N ARG A 285 -1.40 12.24 -0.54
CA ARG A 285 -2.81 11.88 -0.75
C ARG A 285 -3.03 11.27 -2.14
N TRP A 286 -4.05 10.45 -2.27
CA TRP A 286 -4.53 9.96 -3.57
C TRP A 286 -5.13 11.11 -4.40
N LEU A 287 -4.82 11.16 -5.70
CA LEU A 287 -5.45 12.08 -6.68
C LEU A 287 -6.02 11.34 -7.91
N GLY A 288 -6.51 10.11 -7.72
CA GLY A 288 -7.27 9.36 -8.73
C GLY A 288 -6.46 8.35 -9.54
N ASP A 289 -5.25 8.70 -9.97
CA ASP A 289 -4.32 7.79 -10.67
C ASP A 289 -3.10 7.39 -9.81
N ARG A 290 -2.71 8.23 -8.84
CA ARG A 290 -1.49 8.11 -8.04
C ARG A 290 -1.58 8.84 -6.71
N PHE A 291 -0.66 8.52 -5.81
CA PHE A 291 -0.34 9.39 -4.68
C PHE A 291 0.47 10.62 -5.13
N THR A 292 0.25 11.74 -4.44
CA THR A 292 0.93 13.02 -4.65
C THR A 292 1.16 13.72 -3.32
N VAL A 293 2.26 14.47 -3.19
CA VAL A 293 2.52 15.31 -2.01
C VAL A 293 1.43 16.38 -1.91
N ALA A 294 0.68 16.38 -0.81
CA ALA A 294 -0.32 17.39 -0.48
C ALA A 294 0.33 18.65 0.12
N GLY A 295 1.42 18.46 0.86
CA GLY A 295 2.23 19.49 1.49
C GLY A 295 3.17 18.88 2.53
N CYS A 296 3.92 19.73 3.22
CA CYS A 296 4.84 19.33 4.28
C CYS A 296 4.55 20.09 5.59
N THR A 297 5.03 19.57 6.72
CA THR A 297 4.98 20.26 8.02
C THR A 297 6.11 19.80 8.96
N ALA A 298 6.61 20.70 9.79
CA ALA A 298 7.57 20.37 10.84
C ALA A 298 6.84 19.98 12.15
N GLY A 299 7.29 18.92 12.82
CA GLY A 299 6.69 18.48 14.08
C GLY A 299 7.14 17.09 14.53
N ALA A 300 6.94 16.78 15.81
CA ALA A 300 7.21 15.45 16.35
C ALA A 300 6.20 14.41 15.84
N ASP A 301 4.93 14.83 15.71
CA ASP A 301 3.78 14.00 15.36
C ASP A 301 3.39 14.17 13.89
N ALA A 302 2.78 13.15 13.30
CA ALA A 302 2.37 13.17 11.90
C ALA A 302 1.17 14.09 11.63
N PRO A 303 1.10 14.77 10.46
CA PRO A 303 -0.05 15.57 10.09
C PRO A 303 -1.31 14.72 9.92
N THR A 304 -2.39 15.09 10.61
CA THR A 304 -3.68 14.37 10.60
C THR A 304 -4.69 14.88 9.58
N SER A 305 -4.36 15.90 8.79
CA SER A 305 -5.23 16.43 7.73
C SER A 305 -4.43 17.19 6.67
N VAL A 306 -5.04 17.41 5.50
CA VAL A 306 -4.44 18.24 4.42
C VAL A 306 -4.30 19.71 4.85
N ALA A 307 -5.12 20.19 5.80
CA ALA A 307 -5.01 21.54 6.34
C ALA A 307 -3.83 21.73 7.32
N ALA A 308 -3.23 20.64 7.81
CA ALA A 308 -2.07 20.68 8.72
C ALA A 308 -0.71 20.78 8.00
N VAL A 309 -0.70 20.85 6.66
CA VAL A 309 0.50 20.89 5.82
C VAL A 309 0.45 22.04 4.80
N SER A 310 1.62 22.50 4.35
CA SER A 310 1.74 23.48 3.26
C SER A 310 2.74 23.02 2.20
N PRO A 311 2.45 23.15 0.89
CA PRO A 311 3.44 22.98 -0.17
C PRO A 311 4.68 23.88 -0.02
N ASP A 312 4.50 25.09 0.53
CA ASP A 312 5.59 26.06 0.71
C ASP A 312 6.57 25.68 1.83
N GLN A 313 6.24 24.65 2.64
CA GLN A 313 7.14 24.06 3.64
C GLN A 313 7.88 22.81 3.11
N CYS A 314 7.67 22.42 1.85
CA CYS A 314 8.40 21.31 1.25
C CYS A 314 9.74 21.78 0.69
N LEU A 315 10.84 21.29 1.27
CA LEU A 315 12.23 21.47 0.80
C LEU A 315 12.72 22.93 0.79
N SER A 316 12.55 23.60 1.94
CA SER A 316 13.33 24.80 2.34
C SER A 316 14.71 24.43 2.89
#